data_AF-A0A914DA17-F1
#
_entry.id   AF-A0A914DA17-F1
#
_cell.length_a   1.000
_cell.length_b   1.000
_cell.length_c   1.000
_cell.angle_alpha   90.00
_cell.angle_beta   90.00
_cell.angle_gamma   90.00
#
_symmetry.space_group_name_H-M   'P 1'
#
loop_
_entity.id
_entity.type
_entity.pdbx_description
1 polymer ?
#
loop_
_entity_poly.entity_id
_entity_poly.type
_entity_poly.pdbx_seq_one_letter_code
_entity_poly.pdbx_strand_id
1 'polypeptide(L)'
;MSDYNLLCDDENVCYEDSFCKLTPTSLILKTYYIPTGNDKTIELTAIQMVYYKKQKIAHDLLKIKPWGMNLSSIWWGCDKLRNVHCNNKYNVVIDTGKAIKKGFSVSNIEEFLEKLKERLPSEIPFLNDLP
;
A
#
# COMPACT_ATOMS: atom_id res chain seq x y z
N MET A 1 -35.28 -17.03 -2.57
CA MET A 1 -34.84 -15.63 -2.77
C MET A 1 -33.99 -15.30 -1.57
N SER A 2 -32.68 -15.45 -1.72
CA SER A 2 -31.71 -15.35 -0.63
C SER A 2 -31.18 -13.93 -0.58
N ASP A 3 -31.50 -13.25 0.52
CA ASP A 3 -30.84 -12.00 0.95
C ASP A 3 -29.37 -12.29 1.25
N TYR A 4 -28.51 -12.30 0.22
CA TYR A 4 -27.06 -12.25 0.38
C TYR A 4 -26.62 -10.80 0.23
N ASN A 5 -26.96 -9.98 1.21
CA ASN A 5 -26.35 -8.67 1.38
C ASN A 5 -25.88 -8.54 2.83
N LEU A 6 -24.63 -8.09 2.98
CA LEU A 6 -23.96 -7.69 4.23
C LEU A 6 -23.58 -8.83 5.17
N LEU A 7 -22.53 -9.57 4.82
CA LEU A 7 -21.64 -10.13 5.83
C LEU A 7 -20.34 -9.33 5.79
N CYS A 8 -20.03 -8.74 6.94
CA CYS A 8 -18.86 -7.93 7.23
C CYS A 8 -17.56 -8.65 6.83
N ASP A 9 -16.76 -8.04 5.96
CA ASP A 9 -15.40 -8.46 5.58
C ASP A 9 -14.37 -8.29 6.73
N ASP A 10 -14.72 -8.74 7.94
CA ASP A 10 -13.84 -8.72 9.11
C ASP A 10 -13.31 -10.11 9.52
N GLU A 11 -13.90 -11.22 9.05
CA GLU A 11 -13.42 -12.55 9.44
C GLU A 11 -12.15 -13.03 8.71
N ASN A 12 -11.62 -12.26 7.76
CA ASN A 12 -10.44 -12.65 6.98
C ASN A 12 -9.44 -11.51 6.83
N VAL A 13 -9.14 -10.79 7.91
CA VAL A 13 -8.07 -9.78 7.91
C VAL A 13 -6.75 -10.43 8.30
N CYS A 14 -5.79 -10.40 7.39
CA CYS A 14 -4.48 -11.00 7.58
C CYS A 14 -3.46 -10.01 8.16
N TYR A 15 -3.65 -8.73 7.88
CA TYR A 15 -2.86 -7.62 8.40
C TYR A 15 -3.66 -6.33 8.25
N GLU A 16 -3.54 -5.41 9.21
CA GLU A 16 -4.20 -4.12 9.15
C GLU A 16 -3.30 -3.01 9.70
N ASP A 17 -3.27 -1.89 8.98
CA ASP A 17 -2.60 -0.66 9.38
C ASP A 17 -3.51 0.54 9.10
N SER A 18 -3.05 1.73 9.46
CA SER A 18 -3.73 3.00 9.26
C SER A 18 -4.01 3.31 7.79
N PHE A 19 -3.18 2.82 6.86
CA PHE A 19 -3.27 3.14 5.42
C PHE A 19 -3.53 1.93 4.52
N CYS A 20 -3.51 0.72 5.07
CA CYS A 20 -3.79 -0.48 4.31
C CYS A 20 -4.44 -1.58 5.14
N LYS A 21 -5.12 -2.49 4.46
CA LYS A 21 -5.71 -3.72 5.01
C LYS A 21 -5.40 -4.84 4.04
N LEU A 22 -4.85 -5.94 4.53
CA LEU A 22 -4.53 -7.14 3.75
C LEU A 22 -5.54 -8.22 4.08
N THR A 23 -6.12 -8.80 3.03
CA THR A 23 -7.02 -9.95 3.07
C THR A 23 -6.37 -11.13 2.32
N PRO A 24 -6.93 -12.36 2.37
CA PRO A 24 -6.38 -13.50 1.64
C PRO A 24 -6.25 -13.28 0.13
N THR A 25 -7.10 -12.44 -0.47
CA THR A 25 -7.16 -12.25 -1.93
C THR A 25 -6.77 -10.85 -2.39
N SER A 26 -6.82 -9.86 -1.49
CA SER A 26 -6.70 -8.45 -1.86
C SER A 26 -5.92 -7.61 -0.84
N LEU A 27 -5.19 -6.63 -1.36
CA LEU A 27 -4.62 -5.51 -0.62
C LEU A 27 -5.49 -4.27 -0.82
N ILE A 28 -6.05 -3.75 0.26
CA ILE A 28 -6.90 -2.57 0.28
C ILE A 28 -6.07 -1.39 0.80
N LEU A 29 -5.98 -0.31 0.03
CA LEU A 29 -5.36 0.94 0.45
C LEU A 29 -6.44 1.90 0.94
N LYS A 30 -6.38 2.26 2.22
CA LYS A 30 -7.39 3.10 2.88
C LYS A 30 -7.25 4.55 2.46
N THR A 31 -8.38 5.24 2.24
CA THR A 31 -8.44 6.68 1.95
C THR A 31 -7.49 7.09 0.81
N TYR A 32 -7.43 6.26 -0.23
CA TYR A 32 -6.44 6.39 -1.31
C TYR A 32 -6.79 7.54 -2.27
N TYR A 33 -8.08 7.79 -2.51
CA TYR A 33 -8.57 8.85 -3.39
C TYR A 33 -9.19 10.00 -2.59
N ILE A 34 -8.63 11.21 -2.67
CA ILE A 34 -9.19 12.45 -2.10
C ILE A 34 -9.78 13.32 -3.21
N PRO A 35 -10.91 14.03 -2.99
CA PRO A 35 -11.63 14.26 -1.73
C PRO A 35 -12.62 13.16 -1.33
N THR A 36 -12.83 12.17 -2.19
CA THR A 36 -13.85 11.13 -2.00
C THR A 36 -13.61 10.22 -0.79
N GLY A 37 -12.37 10.12 -0.30
CA GLY A 37 -11.99 9.19 0.77
C GLY A 37 -12.04 7.72 0.37
N ASN A 38 -12.30 7.41 -0.90
CA ASN A 38 -12.48 6.04 -1.37
C ASN A 38 -11.20 5.22 -1.25
N ASP A 39 -11.39 3.97 -0.87
CA ASP A 39 -10.34 2.96 -0.79
C ASP A 39 -9.97 2.45 -2.18
N LYS A 40 -8.75 1.91 -2.29
CA LYS A 40 -8.27 1.24 -3.49
C LYS A 40 -7.98 -0.22 -3.22
N THR A 41 -8.78 -1.10 -3.78
CA THR A 41 -8.52 -2.54 -3.77
C THR A 41 -7.57 -2.94 -4.89
N ILE A 42 -6.57 -3.76 -4.56
CA ILE A 42 -5.60 -4.38 -5.45
C ILE A 42 -5.68 -5.88 -5.22
N GLU A 43 -6.03 -6.65 -6.24
CA GLU A 43 -5.97 -8.12 -6.16
C GLU A 43 -4.51 -8.57 -6.05
N LEU A 44 -4.24 -9.56 -5.18
CA LEU A 44 -2.88 -10.06 -4.96
C LEU A 44 -2.29 -10.69 -6.22
N THR A 45 -3.12 -11.33 -7.05
CA THR A 45 -2.75 -11.89 -8.37
C THR A 45 -2.27 -10.84 -9.36
N ALA A 46 -2.65 -9.57 -9.18
CA ALA A 46 -2.24 -8.47 -10.04
C ALA A 46 -0.89 -7.86 -9.62
N ILE A 47 -0.35 -8.23 -8.46
CA ILE A 47 0.92 -7.69 -7.96
C ILE A 47 2.08 -8.36 -8.70
N GLN A 48 2.93 -7.54 -9.32
CA GLN A 48 4.10 -8.00 -10.07
C GLN A 48 5.41 -7.68 -9.35
N MET A 49 5.46 -6.56 -8.61
CA MET A 49 6.64 -6.17 -7.81
C MET A 49 6.21 -5.33 -6.61
N VAL A 50 6.97 -5.45 -5.53
CA VAL A 50 6.79 -4.67 -4.29
C VAL A 50 8.08 -3.92 -3.98
N TYR A 51 7.99 -2.60 -3.87
CA TYR A 51 9.09 -1.75 -3.42
C TYR A 51 8.79 -1.27 -2.01
N TYR A 52 9.80 -1.22 -1.15
CA TYR A 52 9.66 -0.69 0.20
C TYR A 52 10.91 0.09 0.61
N LYS A 53 10.74 1.20 1.32
CA LYS A 53 11.85 2.01 1.81
C LYS A 53 11.49 2.71 3.10
N LYS A 54 12.40 2.70 4.09
CA LYS A 54 12.22 3.46 5.34
C LYS A 54 12.09 4.95 5.01
N GLN A 55 11.07 5.62 5.57
CA GLN A 55 10.87 7.05 5.32
C GLN A 55 12.08 7.85 5.81
N LYS A 56 12.78 8.51 4.88
CA LYS A 56 13.82 9.50 5.17
C LYS A 56 13.46 10.81 4.49
N ILE A 57 12.81 11.71 5.25
CA ILE A 57 12.26 12.98 4.74
C ILE A 57 13.32 13.76 3.94
N ALA A 58 14.54 13.92 4.48
CA ALA A 58 15.59 14.70 3.84
C ALA A 58 16.08 14.15 2.48
N HIS A 59 15.97 12.84 2.25
CA HIS A 59 16.54 12.18 1.07
C HIS A 59 15.50 11.91 -0.03
N ASP A 60 14.22 11.78 0.33
CA ASP A 60 13.18 11.36 -0.60
C ASP A 60 12.14 12.47 -0.91
N LEU A 61 12.44 13.73 -0.56
CA LEU A 61 11.60 14.92 -0.80
C LEU A 61 11.13 15.08 -2.27
N LEU A 62 11.94 14.61 -3.24
CA LEU A 62 11.60 14.67 -4.66
C LEU A 62 10.81 13.45 -5.16
N LYS A 63 10.85 12.33 -4.43
CA LYS A 63 10.22 11.05 -4.81
C LYS A 63 8.87 10.82 -4.13
N ILE A 64 8.65 11.42 -2.97
CA ILE A 64 7.48 11.17 -2.13
C ILE A 64 6.62 12.43 -2.05
N LYS A 65 5.30 12.26 -2.12
CA LYS A 65 4.33 13.32 -1.81
C LYS A 65 3.43 12.92 -0.64
N PRO A 66 2.87 13.91 0.09
CA PRO A 66 1.80 13.66 1.05
C PRO A 66 0.56 13.02 0.41
N TRP A 67 0.32 13.30 -0.87
CA TRP A 67 -0.77 12.75 -1.67
C TRP A 67 -0.56 12.98 -3.18
N GLY A 68 -1.11 12.08 -4.02
CA GLY A 68 -1.18 12.22 -5.48
C GLY A 68 0.08 11.76 -6.22
N MET A 69 0.21 12.18 -7.48
CA MET A 69 1.34 11.84 -8.36
C MET A 69 2.26 13.06 -8.56
N ASN A 70 3.56 12.82 -8.74
CA ASN A 70 4.55 13.81 -9.18
C ASN A 70 5.07 13.40 -10.59
N LEU A 71 6.34 13.67 -10.91
CA LEU A 71 6.98 13.19 -12.16
C LEU A 71 7.29 11.68 -12.14
N SER A 72 7.26 11.04 -10.97
CA SER A 72 7.32 9.58 -10.87
C SER A 72 5.95 8.99 -11.16
N SER A 73 5.92 7.82 -11.79
CA SER A 73 4.71 7.05 -12.10
C SER A 73 4.10 6.39 -10.86
N ILE A 74 4.16 7.04 -9.70
CA ILE A 74 3.67 6.56 -8.41
C ILE A 74 2.56 7.49 -7.92
N TRP A 75 1.38 6.92 -7.68
CA TRP A 75 0.29 7.62 -7.01
C TRP A 75 0.31 7.30 -5.53
N TRP A 76 0.56 8.31 -4.70
CA TRP A 76 0.61 8.16 -3.24
C TRP A 76 -0.78 8.33 -2.62
N GLY A 77 -1.18 7.34 -1.83
CA GLY A 77 -2.34 7.43 -0.93
C GLY A 77 -2.15 8.56 0.09
N CYS A 78 -3.27 9.10 0.57
CA CYS A 78 -3.24 10.26 1.44
C CYS A 78 -2.63 9.92 2.80
N ASP A 79 -1.48 10.53 3.09
CA ASP A 79 -0.87 10.54 4.41
C ASP A 79 -0.55 11.99 4.77
N LYS A 80 -1.55 12.69 5.36
CA LYS A 80 -1.45 14.11 5.74
C LYS A 80 -0.34 14.36 6.77
N LEU A 81 0.03 13.31 7.51
CA LEU A 81 1.05 13.36 8.54
C LEU A 81 2.38 12.77 8.07
N ARG A 82 2.55 12.47 6.76
CA ARG A 82 3.79 11.93 6.20
C ARG A 82 5.01 12.81 6.48
N ASN A 83 4.81 14.13 6.61
CA ASN A 83 5.86 15.09 6.96
C ASN A 83 6.04 15.28 8.47
N VAL A 84 5.14 14.74 9.29
CA VAL A 84 5.11 14.89 10.76
C VAL A 84 5.57 13.61 11.46
N HIS A 85 5.32 12.44 10.86
CA HIS A 85 5.82 11.15 11.33
C HIS A 85 7.29 10.96 10.95
N CYS A 86 8.17 11.70 11.59
CA CYS A 86 9.61 11.52 11.45
C CYS A 86 10.01 10.06 11.80
N ASN A 87 10.47 9.33 10.79
CA ASN A 87 11.29 8.11 10.84
C ASN A 87 10.66 6.77 11.28
N ASN A 88 9.36 6.72 11.61
CA ASN A 88 8.74 5.49 12.14
C ASN A 88 7.89 4.70 11.13
N LYS A 89 7.81 5.15 9.87
CA LYS A 89 7.02 4.48 8.83
C LYS A 89 7.89 4.15 7.61
N TYR A 90 7.38 3.25 6.78
CA TYR A 90 7.95 2.82 5.52
C TYR A 90 7.04 3.27 4.39
N ASN A 91 7.66 3.64 3.27
CA ASN A 91 6.95 3.81 2.02
C ASN A 91 6.90 2.46 1.33
N VAL A 92 5.71 2.04 0.93
CA VAL A 92 5.51 0.84 0.11
C VAL A 92 4.92 1.25 -1.22
N VAL A 93 5.39 0.65 -2.31
CA VAL A 93 4.88 0.86 -3.66
C VAL A 93 4.60 -0.48 -4.31
N ILE A 94 3.37 -0.62 -4.81
CA ILE A 94 2.88 -1.82 -5.49
C ILE A 94 2.88 -1.56 -6.99
N ASP A 95 3.63 -2.38 -7.70
CA ASP A 95 3.57 -2.47 -9.16
C ASP A 95 2.62 -3.59 -9.57
N THR A 96 1.73 -3.28 -10.50
CA THR A 96 0.76 -4.21 -11.07
C THR A 96 0.93 -4.34 -12.59
N GLY A 97 2.10 -3.98 -13.13
CA GLY A 97 2.36 -3.89 -14.56
C GLY A 97 1.66 -2.73 -15.27
N LYS A 98 1.02 -1.82 -14.51
CA LYS A 98 0.30 -0.65 -15.04
C LYS A 98 1.21 0.57 -15.01
N ALA A 99 0.93 1.54 -15.89
CA ALA A 99 1.69 2.79 -15.98
C ALA A 99 1.78 3.56 -14.64
N ILE A 100 0.77 3.41 -13.77
CA ILE A 100 0.73 4.04 -12.45
C ILE A 100 0.84 2.98 -11.36
N LYS A 101 1.92 3.08 -10.56
CA LYS A 101 2.19 2.30 -9.35
C LYS A 101 1.48 2.92 -8.14
N LYS A 102 1.22 2.12 -7.10
CA LYS A 102 0.38 2.53 -5.97
C LYS A 102 1.23 2.63 -4.71
N GLY A 103 1.48 3.85 -4.24
CA GLY A 103 2.28 4.13 -3.06
C GLY A 103 1.42 4.35 -1.81
N PHE A 104 1.87 3.86 -0.66
CA PHE A 104 1.24 4.10 0.65
C PHE A 104 2.26 4.01 1.79
N SER A 105 1.83 4.31 3.01
CA SER A 105 2.66 4.23 4.21
C SER A 105 2.34 2.97 5.01
N VAL A 106 3.37 2.35 5.58
CA VAL A 106 3.25 1.19 6.48
C VAL A 106 4.05 1.44 7.76
N SER A 107 3.47 1.16 8.92
CA SER A 107 4.07 1.36 10.24
C SER A 107 4.94 0.17 10.63
N ASN A 108 4.45 -1.07 10.46
CA ASN A 108 5.20 -2.30 10.72
C ASN A 108 5.54 -3.01 9.41
N ILE A 109 6.69 -2.69 8.82
CA ILE A 109 7.08 -3.26 7.53
C ILE A 109 7.38 -4.76 7.59
N GLU A 110 7.91 -5.25 8.70
CA GLU A 110 8.35 -6.65 8.83
C GLU A 110 7.13 -7.57 8.78
N GLU A 111 6.14 -7.29 9.61
CA GLU A 111 4.87 -8.02 9.64
C GLU A 111 4.11 -7.89 8.31
N PHE A 112 4.05 -6.68 7.74
CA PHE A 112 3.40 -6.48 6.44
C PHE A 112 4.05 -7.32 5.34
N LEU A 113 5.38 -7.32 5.24
CA LEU A 113 6.11 -8.06 4.22
C LEU A 113 6.01 -9.57 4.44
N GLU A 114 6.04 -10.05 5.68
CA GLU A 114 5.83 -11.46 6.02
C GLU A 114 4.46 -11.92 5.51
N LYS A 115 3.39 -11.23 5.92
CA LYS A 115 2.01 -11.59 5.53
C LYS A 115 1.76 -11.43 4.04
N LEU A 116 2.38 -10.47 3.38
CA LEU A 116 2.27 -10.32 1.94
C LEU A 116 3.00 -11.45 1.19
N LYS A 117 4.21 -11.83 1.64
CA LYS A 117 5.01 -12.92 1.04
C LYS A 117 4.35 -14.28 1.18
N GLU A 118 3.68 -14.56 2.31
CA GLU A 118 2.90 -15.80 2.49
C GLU A 118 1.80 -15.98 1.43
N ARG A 119 1.36 -14.89 0.79
CA ARG A 119 0.18 -14.87 -0.11
C ARG A 119 0.54 -14.57 -1.57
N LEU A 120 1.78 -14.18 -1.85
CA LEU A 120 2.26 -13.94 -3.21
C LEU A 120 3.11 -15.12 -3.69
N PRO A 121 3.16 -15.38 -5.01
CA PRO A 121 4.12 -16.31 -5.57
C PRO A 121 5.56 -15.93 -5.16
N SER A 122 6.40 -16.92 -4.91
CA SER A 122 7.78 -16.72 -4.46
C SER A 122 8.66 -16.01 -5.50
N GLU A 123 8.23 -15.95 -6.77
CA GLU A 123 8.95 -15.25 -7.83
C GLU A 123 8.77 -13.73 -7.79
N ILE A 124 7.76 -13.21 -7.06
CA ILE A 124 7.48 -11.78 -7.01
C ILE A 124 8.62 -11.03 -6.30
N PRO A 125 9.30 -10.08 -6.95
CA PRO A 125 10.41 -9.34 -6.34
C PRO A 125 9.96 -8.38 -5.25
N PHE A 126 10.77 -8.32 -4.18
CA PHE A 126 10.68 -7.33 -3.11
C PHE A 126 11.96 -6.51 -3.06
N LEU A 127 11.88 -5.21 -3.34
CA LEU A 127 13.04 -4.33 -3.48
C LEU A 127 13.04 -3.28 -2.37
N ASN A 128 14.20 -3.07 -1.73
CA ASN A 128 14.35 -2.20 -0.56
C ASN A 128 14.66 -0.72 -0.91
N ASP A 129 14.32 -0.28 -2.12
CA ASP A 129 14.42 1.11 -2.56
C ASP A 129 13.20 1.48 -3.42
N LEU A 130 12.89 2.76 -3.52
CA LEU A 130 11.80 3.26 -4.35
C LEU A 130 12.25 3.40 -5.81
N PRO A 131 11.38 3.10 -6.79
CA PRO A 131 11.70 3.27 -8.20
C PRO A 131 11.95 4.75 -8.60
#